data_AF-A0A3B0VNY9-F1
#
_entry.id   AF-A0A3B0VNY9-F1
#
_cell.length_a   1.000
_cell.length_b   1.000
_cell.length_c   1.000
_cell.angle_alpha   90.00
_cell.angle_beta   90.00
_cell.angle_gamma   90.00
#
_symmetry.space_group_name_H-M   'P 1'
#
loop_
_entity.id
_entity.type
_entity.pdbx_description
1 polymer ?
#
loop_
_entity_poly.entity_id
_entity_poly.type
_entity_poly.pdbx_seq_one_letter_code
_entity_poly.pdbx_strand_id
1 'polypeptide(L)'
;VDSFVCKVGGVPVERLKPFEYKAPFAPLDVIEEYTRPARMKRQGQDIILPAMSEIESLYFKGVGHMEAFNTDGLRSLLQTVDIPTMAEKTVRYNGHASLIQQLIDGGFFKDEHRENTAKVLLEQWQFAENEPDLTVMEISASGTKDGLAIEESFQLIDHYDHQNNISSMARTTGFTCAAGVRLALAHDDLPKGVIPAEIIGQNQTWFNHIFAELAQHNIKINKQ
;
A
#
# COMPACT_ATOMS: atom_id res chain seq x y z
N VAL A 1 10.97 11.37 -15.14
CA VAL A 1 10.87 10.12 -14.37
C VAL A 1 10.34 9.09 -15.33
N ASP A 2 11.04 7.99 -15.48
CA ASP A 2 10.76 6.97 -16.50
C ASP A 2 10.03 5.76 -15.90
N SER A 3 10.26 5.47 -14.61
CA SER A 3 9.49 4.46 -13.89
C SER A 3 9.16 4.86 -12.45
N PHE A 4 8.04 4.33 -11.94
CA PHE A 4 7.61 4.44 -10.56
C PHE A 4 6.98 3.13 -10.09
N VAL A 5 7.35 2.66 -8.90
CA VAL A 5 6.72 1.50 -8.26
C VAL A 5 6.44 1.81 -6.80
N CYS A 6 5.20 1.59 -6.37
CA CYS A 6 4.83 1.59 -4.96
C CYS A 6 4.54 0.16 -4.52
N LYS A 7 5.16 -0.30 -3.44
CA LYS A 7 4.90 -1.61 -2.84
C LYS A 7 4.51 -1.38 -1.39
N VAL A 8 3.30 -1.75 -1.01
CA VAL A 8 2.77 -1.44 0.32
C VAL A 8 1.97 -2.59 0.92
N GLY A 9 2.04 -2.76 2.23
CA GLY A 9 1.24 -3.75 2.93
C GLY A 9 1.18 -3.54 4.43
N GLY A 10 -0.01 -3.74 5.00
CA GLY A 10 -0.21 -3.94 6.43
C GLY A 10 -0.24 -5.44 6.75
N VAL A 11 0.51 -5.87 7.75
CA VAL A 11 0.62 -7.26 8.18
C VAL A 11 0.63 -7.37 9.71
N PRO A 12 0.22 -8.51 10.30
CA PRO A 12 0.38 -8.72 11.73
C PRO A 12 1.86 -8.88 12.08
N VAL A 13 2.28 -8.47 13.28
CA VAL A 13 3.63 -8.78 13.79
C VAL A 13 3.75 -10.28 14.05
N GLU A 14 2.74 -10.86 14.72
CA GLU A 14 2.67 -12.29 15.00
C GLU A 14 2.17 -13.06 13.78
N ARG A 15 2.99 -14.00 13.31
CA ARG A 15 2.73 -14.76 12.08
C ARG A 15 2.07 -16.09 12.39
N LEU A 16 0.75 -16.15 12.22
CA LEU A 16 -0.03 -17.36 12.45
C LEU A 16 -0.43 -18.04 11.14
N LYS A 17 -0.10 -19.33 11.03
CA LYS A 17 -0.55 -20.19 9.92
C LYS A 17 -2.07 -20.40 10.00
N PRO A 18 -2.76 -20.63 8.86
CA PRO A 18 -2.16 -20.82 7.54
C PRO A 18 -1.83 -19.52 6.80
N PHE A 19 -2.50 -18.41 7.09
CA PHE A 19 -2.49 -17.22 6.23
C PHE A 19 -1.35 -16.24 6.49
N GLU A 20 -0.83 -16.20 7.72
CA GLU A 20 0.13 -15.19 8.19
C GLU A 20 -0.34 -13.77 7.84
N TYR A 21 -1.65 -13.54 7.91
CA TYR A 21 -2.28 -12.30 7.48
C TYR A 21 -3.49 -11.99 8.35
N LYS A 22 -3.65 -10.70 8.64
CA LYS A 22 -4.76 -10.10 9.35
C LYS A 22 -5.03 -8.71 8.79
N ALA A 23 -6.27 -8.25 8.86
CA ALA A 23 -6.70 -6.94 8.39
C ALA A 23 -7.75 -6.33 9.33
N PRO A 24 -7.75 -5.01 9.55
CA PRO A 24 -8.75 -4.32 10.36
C PRO A 24 -10.05 -4.02 9.60
N PHE A 25 -10.20 -4.53 8.37
CA PHE A 25 -11.33 -4.31 7.48
C PHE A 25 -11.86 -5.64 6.91
N ALA A 26 -12.96 -5.58 6.17
CA ALA A 26 -13.71 -6.77 5.78
C ALA A 26 -12.89 -7.66 4.82
N PRO A 27 -12.89 -9.00 5.02
CA PRO A 27 -12.26 -9.92 4.09
C PRO A 27 -12.82 -9.85 2.66
N LEU A 28 -14.06 -9.39 2.48
CA LEU A 28 -14.64 -9.16 1.16
C LEU A 28 -13.84 -8.13 0.35
N ASP A 29 -13.37 -7.06 1.00
CA ASP A 29 -12.57 -6.03 0.33
C ASP A 29 -11.19 -6.59 -0.09
N VAL A 30 -10.60 -7.44 0.76
CA VAL A 30 -9.35 -8.14 0.46
C VAL A 30 -9.53 -9.13 -0.70
N ILE A 31 -10.61 -9.92 -0.70
CA ILE A 31 -10.92 -10.84 -1.80
C ILE A 31 -11.07 -10.06 -3.11
N GLU A 32 -11.80 -8.96 -3.08
CA GLU A 32 -12.02 -8.10 -4.23
C GLU A 32 -10.69 -7.50 -4.76
N GLU A 33 -9.74 -7.17 -3.88
CA GLU A 33 -8.37 -6.79 -4.26
C GLU A 33 -7.61 -7.93 -4.95
N TYR A 34 -7.81 -9.17 -4.51
CA TYR A 34 -7.16 -10.37 -5.03
C TYR A 34 -7.79 -10.91 -6.31
N THR A 35 -9.01 -10.51 -6.65
CA THR A 35 -9.71 -10.96 -7.86
C THR A 35 -9.83 -9.89 -8.93
N ARG A 36 -9.79 -8.60 -8.57
CA ARG A 36 -9.90 -7.50 -9.55
C ARG A 36 -8.59 -7.32 -10.31
N PRO A 37 -8.60 -7.40 -11.66
CA PRO A 37 -7.40 -7.17 -12.46
C PRO A 37 -6.74 -5.82 -12.16
N ALA A 38 -5.41 -5.81 -12.11
CA ALA A 38 -4.61 -4.64 -11.77
C ALA A 38 -4.39 -3.76 -13.01
N ARG A 39 -4.80 -2.48 -12.93
CA ARG A 39 -4.51 -1.48 -13.96
C ARG A 39 -3.15 -0.84 -13.67
N MET A 40 -2.32 -0.75 -14.70
CA MET A 40 -0.97 -0.22 -14.58
C MET A 40 -0.50 0.40 -15.89
N LYS A 41 0.68 1.02 -15.91
CA LYS A 41 1.28 1.60 -17.12
C LYS A 41 2.59 0.91 -17.46
N ARG A 42 2.78 0.53 -18.72
CA ARG A 42 4.07 0.03 -19.24
C ARG A 42 4.40 0.71 -20.54
N GLN A 43 5.60 1.30 -20.61
CA GLN A 43 6.10 1.94 -21.83
C GLN A 43 5.11 2.94 -22.45
N GLY A 44 4.41 3.70 -21.59
CA GLY A 44 3.41 4.70 -21.99
C GLY A 44 2.03 4.14 -22.31
N GLN A 45 1.82 2.82 -22.22
CA GLN A 45 0.54 2.18 -22.48
C GLN A 45 -0.14 1.74 -21.18
N ASP A 46 -1.43 2.04 -21.07
CA ASP A 46 -2.28 1.50 -20.02
C ASP A 46 -2.51 0.01 -20.30
N ILE A 47 -2.21 -0.83 -19.32
CA ILE A 47 -2.37 -2.27 -19.40
C ILE A 47 -3.15 -2.80 -18.19
N ILE A 48 -3.70 -4.00 -18.36
CA ILE A 48 -4.43 -4.71 -17.30
C ILE A 48 -3.78 -6.09 -17.16
N LEU A 49 -3.33 -6.42 -15.94
CA LEU A 49 -2.77 -7.74 -15.63
C LEU A 49 -3.63 -8.45 -14.57
N PRO A 50 -3.56 -9.80 -14.49
CA PRO A 50 -4.21 -10.53 -13.41
C PRO A 50 -3.75 -10.01 -12.04
N ALA A 51 -4.68 -9.92 -11.10
CA ALA A 51 -4.33 -9.71 -9.69
C ALA A 51 -3.38 -10.81 -9.22
N MET A 52 -2.54 -10.49 -8.24
CA MET A 52 -1.58 -11.42 -7.65
C MET A 52 -0.55 -12.02 -8.62
N SER A 53 -0.42 -11.46 -9.83
CA SER A 53 0.61 -11.84 -10.79
C SER A 53 1.95 -11.14 -10.51
N GLU A 54 2.99 -11.62 -11.18
CA GLU A 54 4.35 -11.06 -11.14
C GLU A 54 4.88 -10.88 -9.71
N ILE A 55 4.75 -11.98 -8.96
CA ILE A 55 5.24 -12.09 -7.59
C ILE A 55 6.75 -11.86 -7.59
N GLU A 56 7.19 -10.92 -6.75
CA GLU A 56 8.60 -10.59 -6.55
C GLU A 56 8.95 -10.66 -5.07
N SER A 57 10.20 -11.00 -4.76
CA SER A 57 10.69 -10.97 -3.39
C SER A 57 11.30 -9.60 -3.08
N LEU A 58 11.04 -9.11 -1.86
CA LEU A 58 11.61 -7.89 -1.31
C LEU A 58 12.06 -8.12 0.12
N TYR A 59 12.97 -7.28 0.60
CA TYR A 59 13.53 -7.38 1.94
C TYR A 59 13.38 -6.06 2.68
N PHE A 60 12.74 -6.10 3.84
CA PHE A 60 12.67 -4.97 4.76
C PHE A 60 13.58 -5.25 5.96
N LYS A 61 14.55 -4.36 6.20
CA LYS A 61 15.46 -4.48 7.33
C LYS A 61 14.66 -4.47 8.64
N GLY A 62 14.85 -5.50 9.47
CA GLY A 62 14.12 -5.67 10.74
C GLY A 62 12.80 -6.44 10.63
N VAL A 63 12.31 -6.70 9.41
CA VAL A 63 11.10 -7.51 9.17
C VAL A 63 11.46 -8.83 8.50
N GLY A 64 12.32 -8.80 7.48
CA GLY A 64 12.76 -9.96 6.72
C GLY A 64 12.26 -9.97 5.27
N HIS A 65 12.31 -11.15 4.66
CA HIS A 65 11.84 -11.35 3.29
C HIS A 65 10.31 -11.40 3.23
N MET A 66 9.77 -10.68 2.27
CA MET A 66 8.36 -10.59 1.93
C MET A 66 8.19 -10.80 0.43
N GLU A 67 6.94 -10.87 -0.01
CA GLU A 67 6.56 -10.93 -1.42
C GLU A 67 5.64 -9.78 -1.77
N ALA A 68 5.79 -9.24 -2.98
CA ALA A 68 4.92 -8.23 -3.55
C ALA A 68 4.29 -8.76 -4.85
N PHE A 69 3.04 -8.40 -5.09
CA PHE A 69 2.31 -8.85 -6.29
C PHE A 69 1.34 -7.78 -6.78
N ASN A 70 0.94 -7.89 -8.03
CA ASN A 70 0.12 -6.86 -8.69
C ASN A 70 -1.27 -6.72 -8.05
N THR A 71 -1.63 -5.48 -7.73
CA THR A 71 -2.96 -5.09 -7.26
C THR A 71 -3.37 -3.76 -7.89
N ASP A 72 -4.68 -3.50 -7.95
CA ASP A 72 -5.24 -2.31 -8.62
C ASP A 72 -5.13 -1.05 -7.72
N GLY A 73 -3.91 -0.57 -7.52
CA GLY A 73 -3.58 0.46 -6.53
C GLY A 73 -3.36 1.88 -7.07
N LEU A 74 -2.90 2.03 -8.33
CA LEU A 74 -2.51 3.35 -8.87
C LEU A 74 -3.65 4.38 -8.92
N ARG A 75 -4.89 3.95 -9.13
CA ARG A 75 -6.10 4.81 -9.15
C ARG A 75 -5.91 6.10 -9.95
N SER A 76 -5.91 7.27 -9.29
CA SER A 76 -5.79 8.57 -9.93
C SER A 76 -4.44 8.79 -10.59
N LEU A 77 -3.36 8.16 -10.09
CA LEU A 77 -1.99 8.31 -10.63
C LEU A 77 -1.92 7.99 -12.13
N LEU A 78 -2.73 7.04 -12.61
CA LEU A 78 -2.79 6.70 -14.05
C LEU A 78 -3.16 7.90 -14.93
N GLN A 79 -3.88 8.88 -14.39
CA GLN A 79 -4.44 10.02 -15.11
C GLN A 79 -3.77 11.35 -14.74
N THR A 80 -3.08 11.43 -13.61
CA THR A 80 -2.57 12.68 -13.02
C THR A 80 -1.06 12.84 -13.13
N VAL A 81 -0.31 11.75 -13.33
CA VAL A 81 1.14 11.79 -13.53
C VAL A 81 1.54 11.10 -14.84
N ASP A 82 2.42 11.76 -15.60
CA ASP A 82 2.92 11.24 -16.88
C ASP A 82 4.25 10.51 -16.69
N ILE A 83 4.18 9.30 -16.15
CA ILE A 83 5.32 8.38 -16.03
C ILE A 83 5.03 7.15 -16.89
N PRO A 84 5.91 6.77 -17.83
CA PRO A 84 5.60 5.75 -18.83
C PRO A 84 5.51 4.34 -18.25
N THR A 85 6.18 4.05 -17.14
CA THR A 85 6.07 2.76 -16.44
C THR A 85 5.68 2.98 -14.98
N MET A 86 4.49 2.51 -14.59
CA MET A 86 3.99 2.67 -13.22
C MET A 86 3.32 1.40 -12.76
N ALA A 87 3.57 1.01 -11.51
CA ALA A 87 2.85 -0.07 -10.84
C ALA A 87 2.63 0.23 -9.36
N GLU A 88 1.53 -0.27 -8.82
CA GLU A 88 1.36 -0.45 -7.38
C GLU A 88 1.22 -1.95 -7.10
N LYS A 89 1.85 -2.40 -6.03
CA LYS A 89 1.87 -3.80 -5.62
C LYS A 89 1.55 -3.92 -4.14
N THR A 90 0.85 -4.99 -3.80
CA THR A 90 0.54 -5.32 -2.41
C THR A 90 1.59 -6.25 -1.84
N VAL A 91 2.06 -5.94 -0.63
CA VAL A 91 3.10 -6.68 0.10
C VAL A 91 2.48 -7.60 1.14
N ARG A 92 2.95 -8.85 1.19
CA ARG A 92 2.56 -9.87 2.18
C ARG A 92 3.78 -10.70 2.61
N TYR A 93 3.63 -11.49 3.67
CA TYR A 93 4.65 -12.49 4.01
C TYR A 93 4.73 -13.58 2.93
N ASN A 94 5.93 -14.13 2.75
CA ASN A 94 6.20 -15.16 1.74
C ASN A 94 5.24 -16.35 1.82
N GLY A 95 4.71 -16.77 0.67
CA GLY A 95 3.81 -17.90 0.52
C GLY A 95 2.32 -17.54 0.62
N HIS A 96 1.98 -16.31 0.99
CA HIS A 96 0.60 -15.85 1.06
C HIS A 96 -0.10 -15.92 -0.31
N ALA A 97 0.54 -15.41 -1.35
CA ALA A 97 0.02 -15.36 -2.70
C ALA A 97 -0.25 -16.77 -3.25
N SER A 98 0.66 -17.72 -3.04
CA SER A 98 0.46 -19.11 -3.45
C SER A 98 -0.71 -19.77 -2.70
N LEU A 99 -0.87 -19.49 -1.40
CA LEU A 99 -1.98 -20.01 -0.61
C LEU A 99 -3.33 -19.45 -1.10
N ILE A 100 -3.41 -18.14 -1.31
CA ILE A 100 -4.62 -17.49 -1.80
C ILE A 100 -4.94 -17.93 -3.24
N GLN A 101 -3.94 -18.12 -4.10
CA GLN A 101 -4.14 -18.64 -5.45
C GLN A 101 -4.82 -20.02 -5.43
N GLN A 102 -4.45 -20.89 -4.49
CA GLN A 102 -5.13 -22.19 -4.34
C GLN A 102 -6.61 -22.04 -3.95
N LEU A 103 -6.97 -21.03 -3.15
CA LEU A 103 -8.38 -20.73 -2.84
C LEU A 103 -9.13 -20.21 -4.09
N ILE A 104 -8.48 -19.37 -4.89
CA ILE A 104 -9.03 -18.87 -6.15
C ILE A 104 -9.26 -20.03 -7.12
N ASP A 105 -8.23 -20.86 -7.36
CA ASP A 105 -8.27 -22.00 -8.28
C ASP A 105 -9.27 -23.06 -7.82
N GLY A 106 -9.40 -23.25 -6.50
CA GLY A 106 -10.41 -24.11 -5.89
C GLY A 106 -11.85 -23.57 -5.99
N GLY A 107 -12.04 -22.35 -6.49
CA GLY A 107 -13.34 -21.73 -6.69
C GLY A 107 -13.96 -21.07 -5.46
N PHE A 108 -13.24 -20.99 -4.34
CA PHE A 108 -13.77 -20.44 -3.08
C PHE A 108 -14.15 -18.95 -3.17
N PHE A 109 -13.57 -18.22 -4.14
CA PHE A 109 -13.84 -16.80 -4.35
C PHE A 109 -14.86 -16.53 -5.47
N LYS A 110 -15.46 -17.57 -6.06
CA LYS A 110 -16.60 -17.40 -6.99
C LYS A 110 -17.80 -16.78 -6.25
N ASP A 111 -18.63 -16.03 -6.96
CA ASP A 111 -19.75 -15.27 -6.38
C ASP A 111 -20.64 -16.09 -5.44
N GLU A 112 -20.95 -17.34 -5.81
CA GLU A 112 -21.77 -18.29 -5.02
C GLU A 112 -21.12 -18.77 -3.70
N HIS A 113 -19.80 -18.65 -3.56
CA HIS A 113 -19.05 -19.08 -2.37
C HIS A 113 -18.42 -17.92 -1.60
N ARG A 114 -18.21 -16.78 -2.27
CA ARG A 114 -17.43 -15.63 -1.80
C ARG A 114 -17.85 -15.16 -0.41
N GLU A 115 -19.15 -15.01 -0.16
CA GLU A 115 -19.64 -14.56 1.15
C GLU A 115 -19.35 -15.55 2.27
N ASN A 116 -19.50 -16.85 2.02
CA ASN A 116 -19.23 -17.88 3.02
C ASN A 116 -17.73 -18.01 3.28
N THR A 117 -16.91 -17.95 2.24
CA THR A 117 -15.46 -17.90 2.36
C THR A 117 -15.01 -16.68 3.17
N ALA A 118 -15.57 -15.49 2.88
CA ALA A 118 -15.25 -14.27 3.62
C ALA A 118 -15.59 -14.37 5.11
N LYS A 119 -16.69 -15.03 5.48
CA LYS A 119 -17.05 -15.27 6.90
C LYS A 119 -16.00 -16.14 7.60
N VAL A 120 -15.53 -17.21 6.96
CA VAL A 120 -14.46 -18.06 7.50
C VAL A 120 -13.16 -17.28 7.64
N LEU A 121 -12.81 -16.48 6.62
CA LEU A 121 -11.60 -15.66 6.64
C LEU A 121 -11.66 -14.57 7.72
N LEU A 122 -12.84 -14.02 8.03
CA LEU A 122 -13.00 -13.00 9.08
C LEU A 122 -12.53 -13.53 10.43
N GLU A 123 -12.89 -14.76 10.78
CA GLU A 123 -12.47 -15.39 12.04
C GLU A 123 -10.96 -15.55 12.15
N GLN A 124 -10.27 -15.72 11.01
CA GLN A 124 -8.83 -15.94 10.93
C GLN A 124 -8.03 -14.63 10.81
N TRP A 125 -8.60 -13.63 10.12
CA TRP A 125 -7.92 -12.39 9.75
C TRP A 125 -8.22 -11.22 10.66
N GLN A 126 -9.19 -11.35 11.57
CA GLN A 126 -9.44 -10.30 12.56
C GLN A 126 -8.27 -10.16 13.54
N PHE A 127 -7.92 -8.91 13.82
CA PHE A 127 -7.03 -8.58 14.93
C PHE A 127 -7.79 -8.73 16.26
N ALA A 128 -7.12 -9.29 17.26
CA ALA A 128 -7.56 -9.18 18.63
C ALA A 128 -7.35 -7.74 19.14
N GLU A 129 -8.00 -7.40 20.23
CA GLU A 129 -7.82 -6.10 20.87
C GLU A 129 -6.34 -5.87 21.22
N ASN A 130 -5.78 -4.75 20.78
CA ASN A 130 -4.38 -4.38 20.97
C ASN A 130 -3.36 -5.38 20.39
N GLU A 131 -3.76 -6.21 19.42
CA GLU A 131 -2.83 -7.08 18.71
C GLU A 131 -1.90 -6.27 17.78
N PRO A 132 -0.56 -6.40 17.89
CA PRO A 132 0.36 -5.60 17.10
C PRO A 132 0.34 -5.89 15.60
N ASP A 133 0.30 -4.83 14.81
CA ASP A 133 0.48 -4.82 13.36
C ASP A 133 1.75 -4.04 12.94
N LEU A 134 2.03 -4.11 11.65
CA LEU A 134 3.18 -3.53 10.99
C LEU A 134 2.75 -3.04 9.61
N THR A 135 3.11 -1.82 9.25
CA THR A 135 2.97 -1.29 7.89
C THR A 135 4.35 -1.17 7.26
N VAL A 136 4.52 -1.80 6.10
CA VAL A 136 5.71 -1.65 5.26
C VAL A 136 5.33 -1.00 3.94
N MET A 137 6.19 -0.10 3.48
CA MET A 137 6.06 0.53 2.19
C MET A 137 7.45 0.75 1.59
N GLU A 138 7.61 0.44 0.31
CA GLU A 138 8.75 0.80 -0.51
C GLU A 138 8.25 1.56 -1.73
N ILE A 139 8.80 2.74 -1.98
CA ILE A 139 8.54 3.51 -3.18
C ILE A 139 9.87 3.64 -3.92
N SER A 140 9.89 3.31 -5.20
CA SER A 140 11.03 3.56 -6.06
C SER A 140 10.64 4.34 -7.31
N ALA A 141 11.54 5.21 -7.76
CA ALA A 141 11.42 5.92 -9.02
C ALA A 141 12.77 5.95 -9.72
N SER A 142 12.76 5.77 -11.03
CA SER A 142 13.98 5.87 -11.83
C SER A 142 13.78 6.80 -13.03
N GLY A 143 14.88 7.34 -13.54
CA GLY A 143 14.90 8.08 -14.79
C GLY A 143 16.25 8.72 -15.04
N THR A 144 16.29 9.68 -15.95
CA THR A 144 17.52 10.41 -16.28
C THR A 144 17.50 11.82 -15.68
N LYS A 145 18.60 12.21 -15.01
CA LYS A 145 18.84 13.57 -14.54
C LYS A 145 20.25 13.99 -14.94
N ASP A 146 20.38 15.14 -15.60
CA ASP A 146 21.66 15.67 -16.09
C ASP A 146 22.45 14.67 -16.96
N GLY A 147 21.72 13.85 -17.75
CA GLY A 147 22.30 12.83 -18.63
C GLY A 147 22.72 11.52 -17.94
N LEU A 148 22.54 11.42 -16.62
CA LEU A 148 22.85 10.22 -15.83
C LEU A 148 21.57 9.48 -15.44
N ALA A 149 21.60 8.15 -15.55
CA ALA A 149 20.56 7.30 -15.01
C ALA A 149 20.60 7.37 -13.47
N ILE A 150 19.47 7.68 -12.86
CA ILE A 150 19.27 7.77 -11.42
C ILE A 150 18.10 6.86 -11.04
N GLU A 151 18.25 6.17 -9.93
CA GLU A 151 17.18 5.48 -9.24
C GLU A 151 17.19 5.95 -7.78
N GLU A 152 16.03 6.31 -7.26
CA GLU A 152 15.83 6.64 -5.85
C GLU A 152 14.75 5.74 -5.27
N SER A 153 15.00 5.24 -4.07
CA SER A 153 14.01 4.47 -3.33
C SER A 153 13.90 4.95 -1.89
N PHE A 154 12.70 4.79 -1.36
CA PHE A 154 12.31 5.22 -0.03
C PHE A 154 11.54 4.09 0.65
N GLN A 155 11.76 3.90 1.94
CA GLN A 155 11.03 2.93 2.74
C GLN A 155 10.39 3.54 3.98
N LEU A 156 9.19 3.07 4.29
CA LEU A 156 8.52 3.24 5.57
C LEU A 156 8.36 1.86 6.20
N ILE A 157 8.74 1.77 7.47
CA ILE A 157 8.45 0.64 8.33
C ILE A 157 7.89 1.26 9.61
N ASP A 158 6.57 1.20 9.77
CA ASP A 158 5.87 1.70 10.95
C ASP A 158 5.33 0.51 11.75
N HIS A 159 5.44 0.59 13.07
CA HIS A 159 5.07 -0.47 13.98
C HIS A 159 3.90 -0.01 14.85
N TYR A 160 3.14 -0.98 15.35
CA TYR A 160 2.16 -0.76 16.41
C TYR A 160 2.71 0.13 17.54
N ASP A 161 1.93 1.14 17.92
CA ASP A 161 2.26 2.05 19.01
C ASP A 161 1.74 1.50 20.33
N HIS A 162 2.63 0.82 21.06
CA HIS A 162 2.33 0.25 22.37
C HIS A 162 2.05 1.29 23.46
N GLN A 163 2.47 2.55 23.29
CA GLN A 163 2.23 3.58 24.30
C GLN A 163 0.79 4.08 24.24
N ASN A 164 0.27 4.24 23.02
CA ASN A 164 -1.07 4.78 22.77
C ASN A 164 -2.11 3.74 22.36
N ASN A 165 -1.70 2.48 22.20
CA ASN A 165 -2.52 1.38 21.69
C ASN A 165 -3.14 1.70 20.31
N ILE A 166 -2.31 2.17 19.38
CA ILE A 166 -2.73 2.52 18.02
C ILE A 166 -1.99 1.63 17.04
N SER A 167 -2.75 0.96 16.17
CA SER A 167 -2.17 0.15 15.10
C SER A 167 -1.35 0.99 14.13
N SER A 168 -0.28 0.41 13.57
CA SER A 168 0.52 1.03 12.53
C SER A 168 -0.34 1.50 11.36
N MET A 169 -1.29 0.67 10.94
CA MET A 169 -2.19 1.04 9.86
C MET A 169 -3.06 2.26 10.23
N ALA A 170 -3.62 2.30 11.44
CA ALA A 170 -4.40 3.44 11.90
C ALA A 170 -3.54 4.72 12.01
N ARG A 171 -2.27 4.61 12.42
CA ARG A 171 -1.33 5.74 12.47
C ARG A 171 -1.07 6.29 11.07
N THR A 172 -0.65 5.43 10.16
CA THR A 172 -0.28 5.81 8.77
C THR A 172 -1.48 6.28 7.94
N THR A 173 -2.69 5.80 8.21
CA THR A 173 -3.92 6.28 7.55
C THR A 173 -4.51 7.51 8.25
N GLY A 174 -4.75 7.41 9.55
CA GLY A 174 -5.47 8.41 10.34
C GLY A 174 -4.70 9.72 10.49
N PHE A 175 -3.40 9.66 10.78
CA PHE A 175 -2.59 10.88 10.90
C PHE A 175 -2.38 11.55 9.54
N THR A 176 -2.23 10.78 8.45
CA THR A 176 -2.17 11.34 7.10
C THR A 176 -3.47 12.05 6.71
N CYS A 177 -4.62 11.45 7.04
CA CYS A 177 -5.93 12.09 6.85
C CYS A 177 -6.05 13.38 7.66
N ALA A 178 -5.68 13.35 8.95
CA ALA A 178 -5.72 14.52 9.82
C ALA A 178 -4.79 15.66 9.32
N ALA A 179 -3.61 15.30 8.81
CA ALA A 179 -2.69 16.26 8.20
C ALA A 179 -3.28 16.87 6.92
N GLY A 180 -3.97 16.09 6.09
CA GLY A 180 -4.69 16.61 4.92
C GLY A 180 -5.79 17.62 5.31
N VAL A 181 -6.54 17.35 6.38
CA VAL A 181 -7.56 18.27 6.90
C VAL A 181 -6.91 19.57 7.41
N ARG A 182 -5.81 19.48 8.16
CA ARG A 182 -5.11 20.67 8.68
C ARG A 182 -4.41 21.47 7.59
N LEU A 183 -3.89 20.82 6.55
CA LEU A 183 -3.44 21.48 5.33
C LEU A 183 -4.59 22.29 4.72
N ALA A 184 -5.78 21.69 4.57
CA ALA A 184 -6.96 22.35 4.01
C ALA A 184 -7.42 23.58 4.80
N LEU A 185 -7.20 23.58 6.13
CA LEU A 185 -7.54 24.72 6.99
C LEU A 185 -6.46 25.81 7.03
N ALA A 186 -5.21 25.46 6.74
CA ALA A 186 -4.07 26.36 6.83
C ALA A 186 -3.75 27.10 5.52
N HIS A 187 -4.23 26.58 4.37
CA HIS A 187 -3.86 27.05 3.04
C HIS A 187 -5.09 27.40 2.20
N ASP A 188 -5.41 28.69 2.14
CA ASP A 188 -6.54 29.22 1.35
C ASP A 188 -6.30 29.13 -0.18
N ASP A 189 -5.07 28.84 -0.61
CA ASP A 189 -4.66 28.73 -2.02
C ASP A 189 -4.83 27.31 -2.60
N LEU A 190 -5.37 26.37 -1.82
CA LEU A 190 -5.69 25.03 -2.32
C LEU A 190 -6.75 25.08 -3.43
N PRO A 191 -6.58 24.27 -4.50
CA PRO A 191 -7.57 24.16 -5.56
C PRO A 191 -8.95 23.74 -5.03
N LYS A 192 -10.02 24.17 -5.70
CA LYS A 192 -11.37 23.70 -5.39
C LYS A 192 -11.67 22.39 -6.12
N GLY A 193 -12.41 21.50 -5.47
CA GLY A 193 -12.87 20.24 -6.07
C GLY A 193 -12.17 19.02 -5.48
N VAL A 194 -12.03 17.96 -6.29
CA VAL A 194 -11.33 16.74 -5.89
C VAL A 194 -9.83 16.95 -6.11
N ILE A 195 -9.05 16.85 -5.03
CA ILE A 195 -7.60 17.04 -5.05
C ILE A 195 -6.92 15.72 -4.68
N PRO A 196 -6.43 14.94 -5.67
CA PRO A 196 -5.60 13.78 -5.41
C PRO A 196 -4.29 14.15 -4.70
N ALA A 197 -3.72 13.20 -3.95
CA ALA A 197 -2.52 13.42 -3.13
C ALA A 197 -1.30 13.81 -3.98
N GLU A 198 -1.22 13.33 -5.21
CA GLU A 198 -0.16 13.67 -6.16
C GLU A 198 -0.21 15.14 -6.62
N ILE A 199 -1.35 15.82 -6.55
CA ILE A 199 -1.42 17.28 -6.77
C ILE A 199 -0.85 18.00 -5.55
N ILE A 200 -1.16 17.53 -4.35
CA ILE A 200 -0.60 18.08 -3.11
C ILE A 200 0.94 17.95 -3.13
N GLY A 201 1.45 16.80 -3.56
CA GLY A 201 2.88 16.51 -3.63
C GLY A 201 3.67 17.37 -4.63
N GLN A 202 3.01 18.00 -5.62
CA GLN A 202 3.68 18.91 -6.56
C GLN A 202 4.02 20.27 -5.93
N ASN A 203 3.36 20.64 -4.84
CA ASN A 203 3.64 21.87 -4.11
C ASN A 203 4.52 21.55 -2.89
N GLN A 204 5.76 22.05 -2.88
CA GLN A 204 6.71 21.78 -1.81
C GLN A 204 6.22 22.26 -0.43
N THR A 205 5.49 23.37 -0.37
CA THR A 205 4.94 23.90 0.89
C THR A 205 3.89 22.95 1.46
N TRP A 206 2.96 22.50 0.62
CA TRP A 206 1.91 21.58 1.06
C TRP A 206 2.47 20.19 1.40
N PHE A 207 3.39 19.68 0.58
CA PHE A 207 4.11 18.45 0.87
C PHE A 207 4.84 18.52 2.23
N ASN A 208 5.60 19.59 2.46
CA ASN A 208 6.33 19.78 3.72
C ASN A 208 5.40 19.89 4.92
N HIS A 209 4.22 20.51 4.76
CA HIS A 209 3.23 20.59 5.83
C HIS A 209 2.76 19.19 6.27
N ILE A 210 2.37 18.33 5.33
CA ILE A 210 1.96 16.96 5.63
C ILE A 210 3.09 16.17 6.31
N PHE A 211 4.29 16.21 5.74
CA PHE A 211 5.43 15.47 6.28
C PHE A 211 5.90 15.98 7.64
N ALA A 212 5.79 17.29 7.90
CA ALA A 212 6.10 17.86 9.21
C ALA A 212 5.12 17.37 10.28
N GLU A 213 3.83 17.20 9.95
CA GLU A 213 2.86 16.61 10.86
C GLU A 213 3.13 15.12 11.12
N LEU A 214 3.36 14.33 10.07
CA LEU A 214 3.68 12.91 10.20
C LEU A 214 4.95 12.69 11.05
N ALA A 215 5.94 13.57 10.90
CA ALA A 215 7.17 13.52 11.69
C ALA A 215 6.93 13.74 13.20
N GLN A 216 5.93 14.53 13.60
CA GLN A 216 5.57 14.71 15.02
C GLN A 216 5.06 13.40 15.64
N HIS A 217 4.53 12.50 14.82
CA HIS A 217 4.07 11.18 15.24
C HIS A 217 5.13 10.08 15.03
N ASN A 218 6.38 10.44 14.71
CA ASN A 218 7.47 9.53 14.38
C ASN A 218 7.19 8.60 13.18
N ILE A 219 6.27 8.97 12.28
CA ILE A 219 6.10 8.27 11.00
C ILE A 219 7.20 8.77 10.07
N LYS A 220 8.11 7.87 9.66
CA LYS A 220 9.32 8.22 8.91
C LYS A 220 9.38 7.46 7.60
N ILE A 221 9.65 8.20 6.53
CA ILE A 221 9.98 7.68 5.20
C ILE A 221 11.46 7.97 4.97
N ASN A 222 12.27 6.92 4.89
CA ASN A 222 13.73 7.03 4.80
C ASN A 222 14.20 6.67 3.39
N LYS A 223 15.11 7.47 2.83
CA LYS A 223 15.83 7.12 1.60
C LYS A 223 16.70 5.88 1.85
N GLN A 224 16.68 4.92 0.92
CA GLN A 224 17.58 3.76 0.94
C GLN A 224 18.94 4.07 0.34
#